data_AF-A0A924FYW8-F1
#
_entry.id   AF-A0A924FYW8-F1
#
_cell.length_a   1.000
_cell.length_b   1.000
_cell.length_c   1.000
_cell.angle_alpha   90.00
_cell.angle_beta   90.00
_cell.angle_gamma   90.00
#
_symmetry.space_group_name_H-M   'P 1'
#
loop_
_entity.id
_entity.type
_entity.pdbx_description
1 polymer ?
#
loop_
_entity_poly.entity_id
_entity_poly.type
_entity_poly.pdbx_seq_one_letter_code
_entity_poly.pdbx_strand_id
1 'polypeptide(L)'
;TVALVIAGNQPFYPLYLHAIVGQSAWPAWLTLITMPLFAAVPAVSRRHPLAGRAMLPIIGVANGVLAVKLIGVATAVELFLLPCVLLATILFRATERLTMVVVLACPFAAYLFIDPAVGGPFEIYSNAEYRSIIGMHAFSVASLFALIGFVFPSDTSVQHR
;
A
#
# COMPACT_ATOMS: atom_id res chain seq x y z
N THR A 1 -9.69 11.16 0.18
CA THR A 1 -8.93 11.41 -1.06
C THR A 1 -7.95 10.29 -1.36
N VAL A 2 -6.93 10.04 -0.52
CA VAL A 2 -5.90 9.01 -0.76
C VAL A 2 -6.49 7.64 -1.16
N ALA A 3 -7.48 7.12 -0.42
CA ALA A 3 -8.11 5.83 -0.73
C ALA A 3 -8.70 5.74 -2.16
N LEU A 4 -9.32 6.83 -2.65
CA LEU A 4 -9.90 6.87 -4.00
C LEU A 4 -8.82 6.97 -5.08
N VAL A 5 -7.72 7.67 -4.80
CA VAL A 5 -6.58 7.72 -5.71
C VAL A 5 -5.96 6.32 -5.84
N ILE A 6 -5.78 5.61 -4.73
CA ILE A 6 -5.29 4.23 -4.74
C ILE A 6 -6.26 3.32 -5.51
N ALA A 7 -7.57 3.40 -5.24
CA ALA A 7 -8.58 2.62 -5.96
C ALA A 7 -8.56 2.91 -7.47
N GLY A 8 -8.43 4.18 -7.87
CA GLY A 8 -8.33 4.58 -9.27
C GLY A 8 -7.05 4.10 -9.95
N ASN A 9 -5.95 3.94 -9.21
CA ASN A 9 -4.68 3.44 -9.71
C ASN A 9 -4.65 1.91 -9.91
N GLN A 10 -5.45 1.15 -9.16
CA GLN A 10 -5.51 -0.32 -9.24
C GLN A 10 -5.63 -0.88 -10.67
N PRO A 11 -6.53 -0.41 -11.55
CA PRO A 11 -6.61 -0.90 -12.94
C PRO A 11 -5.39 -0.58 -13.81
N PHE A 12 -4.62 0.46 -13.47
CA PHE A 12 -3.44 0.84 -14.24
C PHE A 12 -2.19 0.05 -13.83
N TYR A 13 -2.13 -0.44 -12.59
CA TYR A 13 -0.97 -1.19 -12.10
C TYR A 13 -0.64 -2.46 -12.94
N PRO A 14 -1.60 -3.35 -13.25
CA PRO A 14 -1.35 -4.47 -14.15
C PRO A 14 -0.96 -4.03 -15.57
N LEU A 15 -1.47 -2.90 -16.05
CA LEU A 15 -1.12 -2.35 -17.36
C LEU A 15 0.34 -1.86 -17.40
N TYR A 16 0.81 -1.21 -16.35
CA TYR A 16 2.21 -0.79 -16.23
C TYR A 16 3.16 -2.00 -16.20
N LEU A 17 2.81 -3.04 -15.45
CA LEU A 17 3.57 -4.29 -15.47
C LEU A 17 3.53 -4.96 -16.84
N HIS A 18 2.38 -5.01 -17.50
CA HIS A 18 2.26 -5.61 -18.83
C HIS A 18 3.14 -4.88 -19.87
N ALA A 19 3.33 -3.57 -19.72
CA ALA A 19 4.25 -2.81 -20.55
C ALA A 19 5.74 -3.17 -20.31
N ILE A 20 6.09 -3.70 -19.14
CA ILE A 20 7.47 -4.09 -18.77
C ILE A 20 7.75 -5.55 -19.10
N VAL A 21 6.84 -6.46 -18.75
CA VAL A 21 7.06 -7.93 -18.79
C VAL A 21 6.08 -8.70 -19.68
N GLY A 22 5.19 -7.98 -20.40
CA GLY A 22 4.20 -8.61 -21.27
C GLY A 22 3.27 -9.57 -20.52
N GLN A 23 3.06 -10.76 -21.08
CA GLN A 23 2.12 -11.76 -20.55
C GLN A 23 2.48 -12.24 -19.12
N SER A 24 3.73 -12.15 -18.71
CA SER A 24 4.17 -12.45 -17.33
C SER A 24 3.64 -11.47 -16.28
N ALA A 25 2.92 -10.42 -16.68
CA ALA A 25 2.19 -9.53 -15.78
C ALA A 25 0.85 -10.10 -15.31
N TRP A 26 0.41 -11.26 -15.81
CA TRP A 26 -0.91 -11.82 -15.52
C TRP A 26 -1.26 -11.91 -14.02
N PRO A 27 -0.35 -12.24 -13.07
CA PRO A 27 -0.71 -12.36 -11.66
C PRO A 27 -1.17 -11.02 -11.07
N ALA A 28 -0.63 -9.90 -11.56
CA ALA A 28 -0.92 -8.56 -11.06
C ALA A 28 -2.40 -8.19 -11.18
N TRP A 29 -3.13 -8.77 -12.14
CA TRP A 29 -4.58 -8.55 -12.27
C TRP A 29 -5.37 -8.98 -11.04
N LEU A 30 -4.84 -9.93 -10.25
CA LEU A 30 -5.49 -10.39 -9.02
C LEU A 30 -5.48 -9.31 -7.91
N THR A 31 -4.61 -8.29 -7.98
CA THR A 31 -4.63 -7.18 -7.00
C THR A 31 -5.91 -6.35 -7.10
N LEU A 32 -6.60 -6.38 -8.24
CA LEU A 32 -7.89 -5.69 -8.44
C LEU A 32 -8.98 -6.14 -7.47
N ILE A 33 -8.85 -7.33 -6.88
CA ILE A 33 -9.78 -7.80 -5.84
C ILE A 33 -9.80 -6.83 -4.64
N THR A 34 -8.72 -6.09 -4.39
CA THR A 34 -8.65 -5.10 -3.31
C THR A 34 -9.23 -3.74 -3.68
N MET A 35 -9.42 -3.45 -4.97
CA MET A 35 -9.98 -2.19 -5.47
C MET A 35 -11.33 -1.82 -4.83
N PRO A 36 -12.36 -2.70 -4.80
CA PRO A 36 -13.63 -2.37 -4.16
C PRO A 36 -13.48 -2.07 -2.67
N LEU A 37 -12.49 -2.67 -1.98
CA LEU A 37 -12.22 -2.39 -0.58
C LEU A 37 -11.69 -0.96 -0.40
N PHE A 38 -10.73 -0.53 -1.22
CA PHE A 38 -10.25 0.86 -1.20
C PHE A 38 -11.36 1.86 -1.55
N ALA A 39 -12.20 1.53 -2.54
CA ALA A 39 -13.33 2.38 -2.94
C ALA A 39 -14.39 2.52 -1.84
N ALA A 40 -14.53 1.52 -0.96
CA ALA A 40 -15.47 1.55 0.16
C ALA A 40 -15.03 2.45 1.33
N VAL A 41 -13.72 2.75 1.45
CA VAL A 41 -13.15 3.52 2.58
C VAL A 41 -13.89 4.84 2.86
N PRO A 42 -14.22 5.71 1.87
CA PRO A 42 -14.93 6.95 2.14
C PRO A 42 -16.35 6.72 2.67
N ALA A 43 -17.04 5.68 2.21
CA ALA A 43 -18.38 5.33 2.71
C ALA A 43 -18.31 4.85 4.16
N VAL A 44 -17.34 4.00 4.50
CA VAL A 44 -17.10 3.55 5.88
C VAL A 44 -16.69 4.72 6.77
N SER A 45 -15.81 5.61 6.30
CA SER A 45 -15.31 6.76 7.06
C SER A 45 -16.42 7.74 7.46
N ARG A 46 -17.48 7.86 6.64
CA ARG A 46 -18.64 8.71 6.95
C ARG A 46 -19.53 8.15 8.06
N ARG A 47 -19.63 6.82 8.17
CA ARG A 47 -20.47 6.15 9.20
C ARG A 47 -19.68 5.82 10.47
N HIS A 48 -18.44 5.38 10.30
CA HIS A 48 -17.55 4.93 11.36
C HIS A 48 -16.14 5.51 11.12
N PRO A 49 -15.87 6.75 11.58
CA PRO A 49 -14.61 7.45 11.28
C PRO A 49 -13.36 6.67 11.69
N LEU A 50 -13.35 6.06 12.88
CA LEU A 50 -12.21 5.25 13.36
C LEU A 50 -11.96 4.04 12.45
N ALA A 51 -13.03 3.30 12.13
CA ALA A 51 -12.94 2.13 11.26
C ALA A 51 -12.45 2.52 9.85
N GLY A 52 -12.96 3.63 9.29
CA GLY A 52 -12.51 4.12 7.98
C GLY A 52 -11.02 4.48 7.95
N ARG A 53 -10.49 5.09 9.02
CA ARG A 53 -9.06 5.40 9.15
C ARG A 53 -8.19 4.16 9.31
N ALA A 54 -8.64 3.15 10.05
CA ALA A 54 -7.92 1.89 10.18
C ALA A 54 -7.98 1.04 8.91
N MET A 55 -9.13 1.04 8.24
CA MET A 55 -9.38 0.25 7.03
C MET A 55 -8.39 0.58 5.90
N LEU A 56 -8.05 1.86 5.70
CA LEU A 56 -7.15 2.28 4.64
C LEU A 56 -5.75 1.62 4.70
N PRO A 57 -4.95 1.77 5.78
CA PRO A 57 -3.66 1.09 5.90
C PRO A 57 -3.79 -0.43 6.00
N ILE A 58 -4.85 -0.98 6.62
CA ILE A 58 -5.05 -2.43 6.70
C ILE A 58 -5.23 -3.05 5.32
N ILE A 59 -6.08 -2.46 4.46
CA ILE A 59 -6.24 -2.93 3.07
C ILE A 59 -4.92 -2.76 2.30
N GLY A 60 -4.19 -1.67 2.54
CA GLY A 60 -2.85 -1.47 2.00
C GLY A 60 -1.89 -2.61 2.32
N VAL A 61 -1.84 -3.03 3.58
CA VAL A 61 -1.04 -4.18 4.03
C VAL A 61 -1.50 -5.46 3.36
N ALA A 62 -2.81 -5.74 3.36
CA ALA A 62 -3.35 -6.95 2.72
C ALA A 62 -3.05 -7.00 1.22
N ASN A 63 -3.16 -5.85 0.53
CA ASN A 63 -2.78 -5.72 -0.88
C ASN A 63 -1.28 -5.92 -1.09
N GLY A 64 -0.43 -5.40 -0.22
CA GLY A 64 1.02 -5.61 -0.28
C GLY A 64 1.40 -7.08 -0.10
N VAL A 65 0.78 -7.77 0.88
CA VAL A 65 0.97 -9.22 1.09
C VAL A 65 0.53 -10.01 -0.13
N LEU A 66 -0.64 -9.70 -0.69
CA LEU A 66 -1.10 -10.31 -1.93
C LEU A 66 -0.11 -10.04 -3.07
N ALA A 67 0.36 -8.81 -3.25
CA ALA A 67 1.29 -8.47 -4.32
C ALA A 67 2.61 -9.22 -4.19
N VAL A 68 3.18 -9.34 -2.99
CA VAL A 68 4.38 -10.17 -2.77
C VAL A 68 4.10 -11.63 -3.12
N LYS A 69 2.93 -12.17 -2.76
CA LYS A 69 2.57 -13.54 -3.17
C LYS A 69 2.53 -13.71 -4.69
N LEU A 70 2.10 -12.68 -5.42
CA LEU A 70 1.92 -12.73 -6.85
C LEU A 70 3.25 -12.59 -7.60
N ILE A 71 4.07 -11.61 -7.23
CA ILE A 71 5.25 -11.21 -8.02
C ILE A 71 6.59 -11.24 -7.25
N GLY A 72 6.55 -11.48 -5.94
CA GLY A 72 7.72 -11.77 -5.11
C GLY A 72 8.45 -10.54 -4.58
N VAL A 73 9.15 -10.71 -3.45
CA VAL A 73 9.94 -9.65 -2.78
C VAL A 73 11.10 -9.13 -3.63
N ALA A 74 11.61 -9.95 -4.56
CA ALA A 74 12.65 -9.52 -5.49
C ALA A 74 12.21 -8.35 -6.40
N THR A 75 10.91 -8.05 -6.49
CA THR A 75 10.37 -6.88 -7.20
C THR A 75 10.31 -5.61 -6.35
N ALA A 76 10.69 -5.67 -5.07
CA ALA A 76 10.56 -4.59 -4.09
C ALA A 76 9.11 -4.08 -3.91
N VAL A 77 8.11 -4.92 -4.19
CA VAL A 77 6.69 -4.54 -4.07
C VAL A 77 6.26 -4.34 -2.62
N GLU A 78 6.96 -4.96 -1.67
CA GLU A 78 6.78 -4.77 -0.24
C GLU A 78 7.11 -3.33 0.23
N LEU A 79 7.78 -2.51 -0.58
CA LEU A 79 7.98 -1.08 -0.28
C LEU A 79 6.65 -0.32 -0.11
N PHE A 80 5.55 -0.82 -0.67
CA PHE A 80 4.20 -0.28 -0.43
C PHE A 80 3.68 -0.48 1.00
N LEU A 81 4.39 -1.22 1.86
CA LEU A 81 4.14 -1.23 3.31
C LEU A 81 4.55 0.10 3.96
N LEU A 82 5.50 0.85 3.41
CA LEU A 82 5.97 2.12 3.98
C LEU A 82 4.89 3.23 3.97
N PRO A 83 4.12 3.44 2.88
CA PRO A 83 2.95 4.32 2.92
C PRO A 83 1.90 3.87 3.94
N CYS A 84 1.77 2.56 4.20
CA CYS A 84 0.85 2.05 5.22
C CYS A 84 1.32 2.42 6.63
N VAL A 85 2.63 2.34 6.91
CA VAL A 85 3.23 2.87 8.14
C VAL A 85 2.94 4.36 8.29
N LEU A 86 3.19 5.15 7.25
CA LEU A 86 2.93 6.59 7.26
C LEU A 86 1.46 6.91 7.54
N LEU A 87 0.53 6.24 6.85
CA LEU A 87 -0.91 6.45 7.08
C LEU A 87 -1.32 6.02 8.49
N ALA A 88 -0.77 4.92 9.02
CA ALA A 88 -1.04 4.48 10.37
C ALA A 88 -0.56 5.46 11.44
N THR A 89 0.48 6.26 11.19
CA THR A 89 0.99 7.24 12.15
C THR A 89 0.27 8.60 12.08
N ILE A 90 -0.27 9.00 10.92
CA ILE A 90 -0.84 10.34 10.74
C ILE A 90 -2.36 10.40 10.80
N LEU A 91 -3.08 9.29 10.56
CA LEU A 91 -4.54 9.33 10.47
C LEU A 91 -5.22 9.39 11.85
N PHE A 92 -4.64 8.78 12.88
CA PHE A 92 -5.32 8.57 14.15
C PHE A 92 -5.23 9.76 15.10
N ARG A 93 -6.24 9.88 15.97
CA ARG A 93 -6.25 10.91 17.04
C ARG A 93 -5.48 10.41 18.26
N ALA A 94 -5.01 11.35 19.09
CA ALA A 94 -4.29 11.03 20.33
C ALA A 94 -5.12 10.16 21.31
N THR A 95 -6.45 10.22 21.26
CA THR A 95 -7.35 9.38 22.07
C THR A 95 -7.49 7.95 21.55
N GLU A 96 -6.99 7.65 20.34
CA GLU A 96 -7.16 6.38 19.63
C GLU A 96 -5.84 5.60 19.55
N ARG A 97 -4.90 5.92 20.45
CA ARG A 97 -3.52 5.39 20.46
C ARG A 97 -3.44 3.88 20.42
N LEU A 98 -4.33 3.16 21.11
CA LEU A 98 -4.31 1.70 21.09
C LEU A 98 -4.60 1.17 19.68
N THR A 99 -5.66 1.67 19.01
CA THR A 99 -5.97 1.30 17.64
C THR A 99 -4.84 1.69 16.69
N MET A 100 -4.26 2.89 16.87
CA MET A 100 -3.11 3.34 16.09
C MET A 100 -1.93 2.37 16.21
N VAL A 101 -1.57 1.95 17.42
CA VAL A 101 -0.47 0.99 17.66
C VAL A 101 -0.74 -0.35 17.00
N VAL A 102 -1.96 -0.88 17.13
CA VAL A 102 -2.35 -2.15 16.48
C VAL A 102 -2.23 -2.04 14.96
N VAL A 103 -2.76 -0.97 14.37
CA VAL A 103 -2.73 -0.76 12.92
C VAL A 103 -1.31 -0.49 12.41
N LEU A 104 -0.51 0.24 13.20
CA LEU A 104 0.91 0.50 12.90
C LEU A 104 1.74 -0.78 12.96
N ALA A 105 1.42 -1.72 13.85
CA ALA A 105 2.12 -2.99 13.94
C ALA A 105 1.88 -3.87 12.70
N CYS A 106 0.73 -3.76 12.03
CA CYS A 106 0.39 -4.58 10.86
C CYS A 106 1.43 -4.56 9.73
N PRO A 107 1.88 -3.42 9.18
CA PRO A 107 2.90 -3.40 8.12
C PRO A 107 4.25 -3.97 8.56
N PHE A 108 4.66 -3.77 9.81
CA PHE A 108 5.90 -4.37 10.33
C PHE A 108 5.77 -5.89 10.48
N ALA A 109 4.66 -6.37 11.04
CA ALA A 109 4.37 -7.79 11.13
C ALA A 109 4.32 -8.43 9.74
N ALA A 110 3.65 -7.77 8.78
CA ALA A 110 3.64 -8.23 7.40
C ALA A 110 5.07 -8.36 6.88
N TYR A 111 5.89 -7.30 6.93
CA TYR A 111 7.28 -7.35 6.47
C TYR A 111 8.11 -8.49 7.09
N LEU A 112 8.00 -8.69 8.41
CA LEU A 112 8.77 -9.72 9.12
C LEU A 112 8.35 -11.16 8.79
N PHE A 113 7.08 -11.37 8.47
CA PHE A 113 6.51 -12.71 8.27
C PHE A 113 6.14 -13.02 6.82
N ILE A 114 6.32 -12.08 5.88
CA ILE A 114 5.82 -12.23 4.50
C ILE A 114 6.48 -13.41 3.78
N ASP A 115 7.82 -13.49 3.81
CA ASP A 115 8.59 -14.53 3.13
C ASP A 115 8.23 -15.94 3.58
N PRO A 116 8.25 -16.28 4.89
CA PRO A 116 7.86 -17.62 5.33
C PRO A 116 6.37 -17.91 5.16
N ALA A 117 5.50 -16.90 5.15
CA ALA A 117 4.04 -17.10 5.13
C ALA A 117 3.46 -17.26 3.71
N VAL A 118 4.02 -16.57 2.71
CA VAL A 118 3.43 -16.54 1.35
C VAL A 118 4.08 -17.56 0.40
N GLY A 119 5.27 -18.07 0.72
CA GLY A 119 6.01 -18.99 -0.15
C GLY A 119 6.43 -18.34 -1.48
N GLY A 120 6.76 -19.15 -2.48
CA GLY A 120 7.25 -18.65 -3.78
C GLY A 120 6.22 -17.82 -4.55
N PRO A 121 6.67 -16.85 -5.38
CA PRO A 121 5.80 -16.05 -6.22
C PRO A 121 5.18 -16.88 -7.36
N PHE A 122 4.13 -16.35 -8.00
CA PHE A 122 3.51 -17.01 -9.15
C PHE A 122 4.33 -16.86 -10.43
N GLU A 123 5.16 -15.82 -10.52
CA GLU A 123 6.00 -15.55 -11.68
C GLU A 123 7.44 -15.22 -11.24
N ILE A 124 8.41 -15.60 -12.07
CA ILE A 124 9.83 -15.26 -11.91
C ILE A 124 10.24 -14.45 -13.13
N TYR A 125 10.99 -13.38 -12.91
CA TYR A 125 11.38 -12.43 -13.94
C TYR A 125 12.87 -12.53 -14.27
N SER A 126 13.27 -12.02 -15.42
CA SER A 126 14.68 -11.83 -15.74
C SER A 126 15.28 -10.67 -14.92
N ASN A 127 16.62 -10.63 -14.83
CA ASN A 127 17.32 -9.55 -14.12
C ASN A 127 17.01 -8.15 -14.68
N ALA A 128 16.80 -8.03 -15.99
CA ALA A 128 16.45 -6.75 -16.62
C ALA A 128 15.03 -6.32 -16.25
N GLU A 129 14.09 -7.26 -16.23
CA GLU A 129 12.70 -7.01 -15.82
C GLU A 129 12.61 -6.64 -14.33
N TYR A 130 13.29 -7.37 -13.44
CA TYR A 130 13.35 -7.03 -12.02
C TYR A 130 13.80 -5.59 -11.80
N ARG A 131 14.87 -5.14 -12.48
CA ARG A 131 15.35 -3.75 -12.37
C ARG A 131 14.30 -2.72 -12.79
N SER A 132 13.61 -2.98 -13.89
CA SER A 132 12.54 -2.10 -14.39
C SER A 132 11.34 -2.07 -13.44
N ILE A 133 10.93 -3.22 -12.90
CA ILE A 133 9.83 -3.33 -11.93
C ILE A 133 10.18 -2.60 -10.62
N ILE A 134 11.39 -2.82 -10.08
CA ILE A 134 11.86 -2.12 -8.87
C ILE A 134 11.84 -0.61 -9.07
N GLY A 135 12.33 -0.12 -10.21
CA GLY A 135 12.29 1.31 -10.54
C GLY A 135 10.87 1.87 -10.56
N MET A 136 9.94 1.14 -11.18
CA MET A 136 8.52 1.51 -11.22
C MET A 136 7.89 1.54 -9.82
N HIS A 137 8.14 0.52 -8.98
CA HIS A 137 7.63 0.48 -7.60
C HIS A 137 8.22 1.61 -6.75
N ALA A 138 9.54 1.83 -6.81
CA ALA A 138 10.20 2.90 -6.06
C ALA A 138 9.62 4.27 -6.42
N PHE A 139 9.44 4.56 -7.71
CA PHE A 139 8.83 5.81 -8.17
C PHE A 139 7.37 5.95 -7.73
N SER A 140 6.59 4.86 -7.79
CA SER A 140 5.20 4.84 -7.35
C SER A 140 5.06 5.07 -5.85
N VAL A 141 5.92 4.44 -5.03
CA VAL A 141 5.97 4.63 -3.59
C VAL A 141 6.35 6.08 -3.25
N ALA A 142 7.39 6.62 -3.88
CA ALA A 142 7.78 8.03 -3.69
C ALA A 142 6.64 9.00 -4.03
N SER A 143 5.95 8.75 -5.15
CA SER A 143 4.79 9.54 -5.58
C SER A 143 3.63 9.46 -4.58
N LEU A 144 3.38 8.28 -4.01
CA LEU A 144 2.35 8.09 -2.99
C LEU A 144 2.72 8.79 -1.68
N PHE A 145 3.98 8.77 -1.27
CA PHE A 145 4.47 9.57 -0.13
C PHE A 145 4.25 11.07 -0.36
N ALA A 146 4.62 11.57 -1.54
CA ALA A 146 4.40 12.98 -1.92
C ALA A 146 2.92 13.34 -1.88
N LEU A 147 2.04 12.48 -2.43
CA LEU A 147 0.59 12.67 -2.37
C LEU A 147 0.07 12.68 -0.93
N ILE A 148 0.51 11.75 -0.08
CA ILE A 148 0.08 11.70 1.32
C ILE A 148 0.51 12.97 2.05
N GLY A 149 1.77 13.41 1.89
CA GLY A 149 2.27 14.66 2.48
C GLY A 149 1.52 15.89 1.97
N PHE A 150 1.14 15.92 0.70
CA PHE A 150 0.33 16.99 0.13
C PHE A 150 -1.10 17.03 0.70
N VAL A 151 -1.72 15.85 0.90
CA VAL A 151 -3.09 15.75 1.45
C VAL A 151 -3.13 15.98 2.96
N PHE A 152 -2.05 15.64 3.67
CA PHE A 152 -1.92 15.78 5.13
C PHE A 152 -0.70 16.63 5.49
N PRO A 153 -0.74 17.94 5.22
CA PRO A 153 0.36 18.83 5.60
C PRO A 153 0.51 18.89 7.11
N SER A 154 1.75 18.93 7.60
CA SER A 154 2.05 19.12 9.01
C SER A 154 1.80 20.58 9.41
N ASP A 155 0.95 20.83 10.41
CA ASP A 155 0.85 22.15 11.04
C ASP A 155 2.11 22.42 11.86
N THR A 156 2.95 23.34 11.40
CA THR A 156 4.19 23.78 12.07
C THR A 156 3.98 24.95 13.01
N SER A 157 2.77 25.14 13.54
CA SER A 157 2.55 26.19 14.55
C SER A 157 3.35 25.87 15.81
N VAL A 158 4.52 26.50 15.93
CA VAL A 158 5.35 26.48 17.13
C VAL A 158 4.54 27.11 18.24
N GLN A 159 3.94 26.30 19.11
CA GLN A 159 3.40 26.79 20.37
C GLN A 159 4.59 27.26 21.21
N HIS A 160 4.88 28.55 21.15
CA HIS A 160 5.65 29.24 22.20
C HIS A 160 4.85 29.08 23.50
N ARG A 161 5.25 28.11 24.32
CA ARG A 161 4.94 28.07 25.75
C ARG A 161 6.10 28.68 26.52
#